data_AF-A0A5C9BRQ0-F1
#
_entry.id   AF-A0A5C9BRQ0-F1
#
_cell.length_a   1.000
_cell.length_b   1.000
_cell.length_c   1.000
_cell.angle_alpha   90.00
_cell.angle_beta   90.00
_cell.angle_gamma   90.00
#
_symmetry.space_group_name_H-M   'P 1'
#
loop_
_entity.id
_entity.type
_entity.pdbx_description
1 polymer ?
#
loop_
_entity_poly.entity_id
_entity_poly.type
_entity_poly.pdbx_seq_one_letter_code
_entity_poly.pdbx_strand_id
1 'polypeptide(L)'
;MHIPDGFLSPQTYLPAYVVAAGAWSWGTKGLRDSLDETTVPRLAMLTALAYGLGLVMVPIPGGTSGHALGIAILALVFGVRSAFVAYSLVLLLQSLLFGAGGITALAVNALAIGLIGAAAAVATRNLLRGLGDTA
;
A
#
# COMPACT_ATOMS: atom_id res chain seq x y z
N MET A 1 9.18 -1.05 3.47
CA MET A 1 9.51 -2.08 4.47
C MET A 1 8.38 -2.16 5.47
N HIS A 2 7.86 -3.36 5.74
CA HIS A 2 6.81 -3.56 6.74
C HIS A 2 7.40 -3.61 8.14
N ILE A 3 6.69 -3.01 9.10
CA ILE A 3 6.99 -3.11 10.52
C ILE A 3 6.51 -4.50 11.00
N PRO A 4 7.38 -5.32 11.64
CA PRO A 4 6.99 -6.62 12.20
C PRO A 4 6.04 -6.50 13.39
N ASP A 5 5.39 -7.61 13.76
CA ASP A 5 4.51 -7.65 14.93
C ASP A 5 5.30 -7.46 16.23
N GLY A 6 4.68 -6.82 17.22
CA GLY A 6 5.30 -6.59 18.54
C GLY A 6 6.33 -5.46 18.60
N PHE A 7 6.68 -4.82 17.47
CA PHE A 7 7.61 -3.68 17.44
C PHE A 7 6.97 -2.37 17.88
N LEU A 8 5.64 -2.28 17.82
CA LEU A 8 4.89 -1.08 18.20
C LEU A 8 4.15 -1.31 19.51
N SER A 9 4.22 -0.31 20.39
CA SER A 9 3.47 -0.32 21.63
C SER A 9 1.95 -0.18 21.37
N PRO A 10 1.07 -0.72 22.22
CA PRO A 10 -0.38 -0.51 22.13
C PRO A 10 -0.78 0.97 22.06
N GLN A 11 -0.05 1.83 22.76
CA GLN A 11 -0.24 3.28 22.74
C GLN A 11 0.02 3.89 21.36
N THR A 12 0.82 3.23 20.53
CA THR A 12 1.12 3.66 19.15
C THR A 12 0.14 3.06 18.15
N TYR A 13 -0.07 1.73 18.20
CA TYR A 13 -0.86 1.09 17.14
C TYR A 13 -2.37 1.25 17.31
N LEU A 14 -2.90 1.36 18.54
CA LEU A 14 -4.35 1.54 18.74
C LEU A 14 -4.86 2.86 18.15
N PRO A 15 -4.22 4.03 18.40
CA PRO A 15 -4.60 5.27 17.72
C PRO A 15 -4.40 5.18 16.20
N ALA A 16 -3.33 4.51 15.74
CA ALA A 16 -3.09 4.32 14.32
C ALA A 16 -4.24 3.54 13.65
N TYR A 17 -4.81 2.54 14.32
CA TYR A 17 -5.98 1.81 13.84
C TYR A 17 -7.22 2.69 13.73
N VAL A 18 -7.43 3.64 14.66
CA VAL A 18 -8.52 4.62 14.56
C VAL A 18 -8.35 5.49 13.31
N VAL A 19 -7.14 6.01 13.09
CA VAL A 19 -6.83 6.82 11.90
C VAL A 19 -6.97 5.99 10.61
N ALA A 20 -6.43 4.76 10.62
CA ALA A 20 -6.51 3.85 9.48
C ALA A 20 -7.95 3.44 9.16
N ALA A 21 -8.81 3.25 10.17
CA ALA A 21 -10.23 2.98 9.96
C ALA A 21 -10.94 4.14 9.24
N GLY A 22 -10.65 5.39 9.61
CA GLY A 22 -11.12 6.57 8.90
C GLY A 22 -10.62 6.62 7.45
N ALA A 23 -9.33 6.36 7.26
CA ALA A 23 -8.72 6.31 5.93
C ALA A 23 -9.30 5.19 5.06
N TRP A 24 -9.52 3.99 5.61
CA TRP A 24 -10.13 2.87 4.90
C TRP A 24 -11.58 3.17 4.54
N SER A 25 -12.33 3.80 5.43
CA SER A 25 -13.69 4.26 5.15
C SER A 25 -13.72 5.27 3.99
N TRP A 26 -12.76 6.19 3.94
CA TRP A 26 -12.59 7.13 2.83
C TRP A 26 -12.17 6.45 1.53
N GLY A 27 -11.19 5.54 1.60
CA GLY A 27 -10.67 4.81 0.46
C GLY A 27 -11.72 3.89 -0.17
N THR A 28 -12.49 3.17 0.65
CA THR A 28 -13.54 2.24 0.20
C THR A 28 -14.70 2.96 -0.48
N LYS A 29 -15.09 4.14 0.01
CA LYS A 29 -16.07 5.00 -0.68
C LYS A 29 -15.59 5.34 -2.09
N GLY A 30 -14.36 5.86 -2.21
CA GLY A 30 -13.79 6.19 -3.52
C GLY A 30 -13.59 4.98 -4.43
N LEU A 31 -13.24 3.83 -3.86
CA LEU A 31 -13.16 2.57 -4.60
C LEU A 31 -14.52 2.23 -5.19
N ARG A 32 -15.58 2.22 -4.38
CA ARG A 32 -16.95 1.89 -4.82
C ARG A 32 -17.42 2.79 -5.97
N ASP A 33 -17.08 4.07 -5.94
CA ASP A 33 -17.44 5.03 -6.99
C ASP A 33 -16.69 4.78 -8.31
N SER A 34 -15.56 4.06 -8.26
CA SER A 34 -14.66 3.80 -9.40
C SER A 34 -14.72 2.36 -9.93
N LEU A 35 -15.48 1.47 -9.28
CA LEU A 35 -15.57 0.07 -9.69
C LEU A 35 -16.68 -0.13 -10.72
N ASP A 36 -16.27 -0.61 -11.90
CA ASP A 36 -17.15 -1.17 -12.93
C ASP A 36 -16.73 -2.61 -13.27
N GLU A 37 -17.53 -3.28 -14.13
CA GLU A 37 -17.31 -4.68 -14.54
C GLU A 37 -15.93 -4.92 -15.17
N THR A 38 -15.29 -3.89 -15.73
CA THR A 38 -13.99 -3.99 -16.40
C THR A 38 -12.82 -3.63 -15.48
N THR A 39 -13.07 -2.78 -14.50
CA THR A 39 -12.07 -2.24 -13.58
C THR A 39 -11.79 -3.21 -12.44
N VAL A 40 -12.81 -3.93 -11.96
CA VAL A 40 -12.66 -4.94 -10.90
C VAL A 40 -11.60 -6.00 -11.26
N PRO A 41 -11.66 -6.68 -12.43
CA PRO A 41 -10.65 -7.67 -12.78
C PRO A 41 -9.24 -7.07 -12.91
N ARG A 42 -9.12 -5.87 -13.49
CA ARG A 42 -7.82 -5.20 -13.65
C ARG A 42 -7.18 -4.84 -12.32
N LEU A 43 -7.97 -4.30 -11.39
CA LEU A 43 -7.49 -3.98 -10.05
C LEU A 43 -7.06 -5.25 -9.32
N ALA A 44 -7.87 -6.32 -9.38
CA ALA A 44 -7.53 -7.60 -8.76
C ALA A 44 -6.22 -8.18 -9.31
N MET A 45 -6.05 -8.21 -10.63
CA MET A 45 -4.82 -8.70 -11.27
C MET A 45 -3.57 -7.91 -10.85
N LEU A 46 -3.63 -6.57 -10.89
CA LEU A 46 -2.49 -5.73 -10.50
C LEU A 46 -2.22 -5.80 -8.99
N THR A 47 -3.25 -6.00 -8.17
CA THR A 47 -3.11 -6.22 -6.72
C THR A 47 -2.43 -7.56 -6.44
N ALA A 48 -2.82 -8.61 -7.15
CA ALA A 48 -2.17 -9.92 -7.07
C ALA A 48 -0.71 -9.88 -7.55
N LEU A 49 -0.43 -9.12 -8.61
CA LEU A 49 0.94 -8.87 -9.06
C LEU A 49 1.75 -8.15 -7.97
N ALA A 50 1.20 -7.09 -7.36
CA ALA A 50 1.87 -6.37 -6.27
C ALA A 50 2.15 -7.28 -5.06
N TYR A 51 1.21 -8.16 -4.72
CA TYR A 51 1.42 -9.19 -3.70
C TYR A 51 2.57 -10.13 -4.06
N GLY A 52 2.56 -10.68 -5.28
CA GLY A 52 3.61 -11.58 -5.77
C GLY A 52 5.00 -10.94 -5.81
N LEU A 53 5.08 -9.67 -6.22
CA LEU A 53 6.32 -8.88 -6.16
C LEU A 53 6.85 -8.72 -4.73
N GLY A 54 5.94 -8.64 -3.74
CA GLY A 54 6.30 -8.61 -2.33
C GLY A 54 6.88 -9.91 -1.79
N LEU A 55 6.69 -11.03 -2.48
CA LEU A 55 7.28 -12.33 -2.12
C LEU A 55 8.73 -12.48 -2.58
N VAL A 56 9.15 -11.68 -3.58
CA VAL A 56 10.52 -11.68 -4.08
C VAL A 56 11.39 -10.83 -3.17
N MET A 57 12.03 -11.47 -2.20
CA MET A 57 12.96 -10.82 -1.28
C MET A 57 14.34 -10.66 -1.91
N VAL A 58 14.82 -9.42 -1.94
CA VAL A 58 16.16 -9.03 -2.36
C VAL A 58 17.00 -8.77 -1.10
N PRO A 59 18.08 -9.52 -0.85
CA PRO A 59 18.96 -9.27 0.29
C PRO A 59 19.59 -7.88 0.19
N ILE A 60 19.53 -7.10 1.27
CA ILE A 60 20.18 -5.80 1.38
C ILE A 60 21.37 -5.95 2.34
N PRO A 61 22.57 -5.48 1.96
CA PRO A 61 23.73 -5.45 2.85
C PRO A 61 23.39 -4.82 4.21
N GLY A 62 23.75 -5.48 5.31
CA GLY A 62 23.34 -5.08 6.67
C GLY A 62 22.28 -5.98 7.30
N GLY A 63 22.02 -7.16 6.73
CA GLY A 63 21.19 -8.21 7.37
C GLY A 63 19.69 -8.02 7.21
N THR A 64 19.25 -7.18 6.28
CA THR A 64 17.83 -6.95 5.97
C THR A 64 17.51 -7.42 4.56
N SER A 65 16.22 -7.53 4.22
CA SER A 65 15.77 -7.80 2.85
C SER A 65 14.82 -6.70 2.41
N GLY A 66 14.93 -6.26 1.16
CA GLY A 66 13.96 -5.39 0.51
C GLY A 66 13.07 -6.20 -0.43
N HIS A 67 11.92 -5.67 -0.79
CA HIS A 67 11.10 -6.23 -1.86
C HIS A 67 10.40 -5.11 -2.61
N ALA A 68 9.98 -5.40 -3.85
CA ALA A 68 9.17 -4.46 -4.60
C ALA A 68 7.79 -4.36 -3.95
N LEU A 69 7.28 -3.12 -3.82
CA LEU A 69 5.98 -2.87 -3.21
C LEU A 69 4.85 -2.97 -4.22
N GLY A 70 5.01 -2.47 -5.45
CA GLY A 70 3.91 -2.43 -6.43
C GLY A 70 2.84 -1.35 -6.17
N ILE A 71 2.89 -0.66 -5.01
CA ILE A 71 1.94 0.42 -4.67
C ILE A 71 1.93 1.56 -5.69
N ALA A 72 3.10 1.92 -6.24
CA ALA A 72 3.19 2.99 -7.21
C ALA A 72 2.40 2.67 -8.49
N ILE A 73 2.49 1.44 -8.99
CA ILE A 73 1.75 1.01 -10.18
C ILE A 73 0.25 1.09 -9.92
N LEU A 74 -0.21 0.58 -8.77
CA LEU A 74 -1.62 0.66 -8.38
C LEU A 74 -2.11 2.12 -8.30
N ALA A 75 -1.33 2.99 -7.67
CA ALA A 75 -1.68 4.40 -7.47
C ALA A 75 -1.71 5.18 -8.79
N LEU A 76 -0.80 4.89 -9.71
CA LEU A 76 -0.73 5.55 -11.01
C LEU A 76 -1.85 5.12 -11.97
N VAL A 77 -2.34 3.88 -11.84
CA VAL A 77 -3.40 3.34 -12.70
C VAL A 77 -4.80 3.62 -12.14
N PHE A 78 -5.02 3.38 -10.84
CA PHE A 78 -6.35 3.45 -10.21
C PHE A 78 -6.53 4.62 -9.25
N GLY A 79 -5.49 5.44 -9.06
CA GLY A 79 -5.50 6.54 -8.09
C GLY A 79 -5.24 6.09 -6.66
N VAL A 80 -5.02 7.09 -5.79
CA VAL A 80 -4.57 6.88 -4.40
C VAL A 80 -5.58 6.08 -3.57
N ARG A 81 -6.88 6.34 -3.71
CA ARG A 81 -7.93 5.70 -2.90
C ARG A 81 -8.00 4.20 -3.14
N SER A 82 -8.15 3.80 -4.39
CA SER A 82 -8.27 2.41 -4.80
C SER A 82 -6.97 1.64 -4.53
N ALA A 83 -5.82 2.25 -4.79
CA ALA A 83 -4.52 1.68 -4.48
C ALA A 83 -4.32 1.45 -2.98
N PHE A 84 -4.71 2.41 -2.14
CA PHE A 84 -4.59 2.28 -0.68
C PHE A 84 -5.41 1.11 -0.13
N VAL A 85 -6.67 0.96 -0.56
CA VAL A 85 -7.53 -0.15 -0.13
C VAL A 85 -6.98 -1.49 -0.62
N ALA A 86 -6.66 -1.58 -1.91
CA ALA A 86 -6.10 -2.78 -2.51
C ALA A 86 -4.79 -3.21 -1.83
N TYR A 87 -3.90 -2.26 -1.56
CA TYR A 87 -2.64 -2.56 -0.90
C TYR A 87 -2.81 -2.90 0.57
N SER A 88 -3.78 -2.29 1.27
CA SER A 88 -4.10 -2.70 2.64
C SER A 88 -4.52 -4.17 2.71
N LEU A 89 -5.20 -4.69 1.69
CA LEU A 89 -5.50 -6.11 1.57
C LEU A 89 -4.24 -6.96 1.33
N VAL A 90 -3.31 -6.49 0.49
CA VAL A 90 -1.99 -7.13 0.29
C VAL A 90 -1.26 -7.27 1.63
N LEU A 91 -1.20 -6.20 2.41
CA LEU A 91 -0.56 -6.18 3.73
C LEU A 91 -1.22 -7.14 4.72
N LEU A 92 -2.55 -7.17 4.73
CA LEU A 92 -3.31 -8.08 5.57
C LEU A 92 -2.97 -9.54 5.22
N LEU A 93 -2.99 -9.89 3.93
CA LEU A 93 -2.65 -11.24 3.48
C LEU A 93 -1.19 -11.60 3.79
N GLN A 94 -0.25 -10.68 3.61
CA GLN A 94 1.16 -10.90 3.94
C GLN A 94 1.36 -11.17 5.44
N SER A 95 0.68 -10.41 6.29
CA SER A 95 0.74 -10.61 7.75
C SER A 95 0.11 -11.94 8.19
N LEU A 96 -1.01 -12.35 7.58
CA LEU A 96 -1.73 -13.58 7.96
C LEU A 96 -1.09 -14.86 7.41
N LEU A 97 -0.64 -14.85 6.15
CA LEU A 97 -0.19 -16.07 5.45
C LEU A 97 1.31 -16.32 5.59
N PHE A 98 2.10 -15.26 5.68
CA PHE A 98 3.57 -15.36 5.68
C PHE A 98 4.22 -14.79 6.95
N GLY A 99 3.44 -14.22 7.88
CA GLY A 99 3.98 -13.49 9.02
C GLY A 99 4.83 -12.28 8.61
N ALA A 100 4.71 -11.85 7.36
CA ALA A 100 5.51 -10.78 6.77
C ALA A 100 4.82 -9.45 7.08
N GLY A 101 5.26 -8.80 8.16
CA GLY A 101 4.59 -7.64 8.74
C GLY A 101 3.62 -8.04 9.85
N GLY A 102 3.40 -7.14 10.81
CA GLY A 102 2.57 -7.42 11.98
C GLY A 102 1.10 -7.08 11.82
N ILE A 103 0.22 -7.86 12.47
CA ILE A 103 -1.20 -7.53 12.61
C ILE A 103 -1.33 -6.29 13.48
N THR A 104 -0.64 -6.23 14.62
CA THR A 104 -0.61 -5.03 15.46
C THR A 104 -0.03 -3.83 14.71
N ALA A 105 0.88 -4.04 13.77
CA ALA A 105 1.46 -3.00 12.96
C ALA A 105 0.70 -2.69 11.66
N LEU A 106 -0.38 -3.41 11.34
CA LEU A 106 -1.06 -3.36 10.04
C LEU A 106 -1.55 -1.95 9.72
N ALA A 107 -2.14 -1.26 10.70
CA ALA A 107 -2.64 0.10 10.51
C ALA A 107 -1.52 1.09 10.13
N VAL A 108 -0.37 1.01 10.81
CA VAL A 108 0.78 1.87 10.52
C VAL A 108 1.39 1.52 9.16
N ASN A 109 1.53 0.22 8.87
CA ASN A 109 2.00 -0.25 7.57
C ASN A 109 1.07 0.21 6.42
N ALA A 110 -0.24 0.12 6.60
CA ALA A 110 -1.22 0.57 5.63
C ALA A 110 -1.14 2.08 5.39
N LEU A 111 -1.05 2.89 6.45
CA LEU A 111 -0.93 4.34 6.34
C LEU A 111 0.39 4.75 5.68
N ALA A 112 1.52 4.18 6.12
CA ALA A 112 2.84 4.56 5.60
C ALA A 112 3.08 4.05 4.17
N ILE A 113 2.80 2.78 3.92
CA ILE A 113 3.16 2.13 2.66
C ILE A 113 2.02 2.23 1.66
N GLY A 114 0.80 1.96 2.10
CA GLY A 114 -0.38 2.04 1.25
C GLY A 114 -0.75 3.49 0.92
N LEU A 115 -1.05 4.31 1.94
CA LEU A 115 -1.60 5.64 1.71
C LEU A 115 -0.51 6.65 1.33
N ILE A 116 0.51 6.84 2.18
CA ILE A 116 1.59 7.79 1.93
C ILE A 116 2.40 7.34 0.71
N GLY A 117 2.69 6.05 0.57
CA GLY A 117 3.38 5.52 -0.62
C GLY A 117 2.61 5.78 -1.93
N ALA A 118 1.29 5.56 -1.95
CA ALA A 118 0.47 5.90 -3.12
C ALA A 118 0.45 7.40 -3.42
N ALA A 119 0.26 8.23 -2.39
CA ALA A 119 0.25 9.68 -2.53
C ALA A 119 1.58 10.21 -3.06
N ALA A 120 2.70 9.71 -2.52
CA ALA A 120 4.04 10.05 -2.97
C ALA A 120 4.27 9.68 -4.44
N ALA A 121 3.84 8.50 -4.89
CA ALA A 121 3.97 8.09 -6.28
C ALA A 121 3.24 9.06 -7.25
N VAL A 122 2.01 9.44 -6.91
CA VAL A 122 1.22 10.39 -7.72
C VAL A 122 1.82 11.80 -7.66
N ALA A 123 2.25 12.26 -6.48
CA ALA A 123 2.89 13.56 -6.32
C ALA A 123 4.18 13.66 -7.14
N THR A 124 5.05 12.64 -7.09
CA THR A 124 6.28 12.57 -7.89
C THR A 124 5.98 12.59 -9.38
N ARG A 125 4.98 11.83 -9.85
CA ARG A 125 4.57 11.90 -11.27
C ARG A 125 4.15 13.31 -11.66
N ASN A 126 3.35 13.98 -10.85
CA ASN A 126 2.86 15.32 -11.15
C ASN A 126 4.00 16.34 -11.17
N LEU A 127 4.96 16.23 -10.25
CA LEU A 127 6.16 17.06 -10.22
C LEU A 127 7.03 16.85 -11.47
N LEU A 128 7.28 15.59 -11.84
CA LEU A 128 8.09 15.26 -13.01
C LEU A 128 7.43 15.70 -14.33
N ARG A 129 6.10 15.65 -14.41
CA ARG A 129 5.37 16.20 -15.57
C ARG A 129 5.61 17.69 -15.75
N GLY A 130 5.65 18.46 -14.66
CA GLY A 130 5.94 19.90 -14.72
C GLY A 130 7.36 20.24 -15.18
N LEU A 131 8.30 19.29 -15.14
CA LEU A 131 9.67 19.45 -15.65
C LEU A 131 9.83 19.00 -17.10
N GLY A 132 8.88 18.21 -17.62
CA GLY A 132 8.91 17.68 -18.99
C GLY A 132 8.36 18.64 -20.04
N ASP A 133 7.60 19.65 -19.64
CA ASP A 133 7.04 20.68 -20.56
C ASP A 133 8.04 21.79 -20.93
N THR A 134 9.32 21.64 -20.54
CA THR A 134 10.42 22.57 -20.88
C THR A 134 11.43 22.02 -21.90
N ALA A 135 11.08 20.97 -22.66
CA ALA A 135 11.94 20.42 -23.73
C ALA A 135 11.26 20.50 -25.11
#